data_AF-A0A839QYK3-F1
#
_entry.id   AF-A0A839QYK3-F1
#
_cell.length_a   1.000
_cell.length_b   1.000
_cell.length_c   1.000
_cell.angle_alpha   90.00
_cell.angle_beta   90.00
_cell.angle_gamma   90.00
#
_symmetry.space_group_name_H-M   'P 1'
#
loop_
_entity.id
_entity.type
_entity.pdbx_description
1 polymer ?
#
loop_
_entity_poly.entity_id
_entity_poly.type
_entity_poly.pdbx_seq_one_letter_code
_entity_poly.pdbx_strand_id
1 'polypeptide(L)'
;MWASVEDSILLIGPPRSGKGLHIVIPAILDAPGPVVTTSTRPDNLTATLRARQRRGPVAVFDPQHLAEGLPAGMRWSPVRGCEDPLTAMIRATGLASATGLSAGGVESGGFWEGKTRTALQALLHAAALDSRKPADLFRWTLDPPPQPKPSRSSPTTPTRQLGGPILSGR
;
A
#
# COMPACT_ATOMS: atom_id res chain seq x y z
N MET A 1 1.26 -3.51 -36.48
CA MET A 1 0.41 -4.23 -35.50
C MET A 1 -0.61 -3.23 -35.01
N TRP A 2 -1.89 -3.59 -34.98
CA TRP A 2 -2.96 -2.78 -34.38
C TRP A 2 -3.45 -3.53 -33.15
N ALA A 3 -3.52 -2.85 -32.01
CA ALA A 3 -4.06 -3.38 -30.78
C ALA A 3 -4.92 -2.28 -30.16
N SER A 4 -6.10 -2.65 -29.68
CA SER A 4 -6.98 -1.75 -28.95
C SER A 4 -6.36 -1.36 -27.61
N VAL A 5 -6.78 -0.24 -27.04
CA VAL A 5 -6.44 0.14 -25.66
C VAL A 5 -7.00 -0.83 -24.61
N GLU A 6 -7.97 -1.65 -25.01
CA GLU A 6 -8.57 -2.71 -24.19
C GLU A 6 -7.82 -4.05 -24.30
N ASP A 7 -6.91 -4.17 -25.28
CA ASP A 7 -6.16 -5.41 -25.49
C ASP A 7 -4.98 -5.52 -24.50
N SER A 8 -4.85 -6.70 -23.88
CA SER A 8 -3.71 -7.04 -23.04
C SER A 8 -2.59 -7.64 -23.88
N ILE A 9 -1.38 -7.08 -23.80
CA ILE A 9 -0.23 -7.50 -24.61
C ILE A 9 0.92 -7.96 -23.71
N LEU A 10 1.46 -9.15 -23.98
CA LEU A 10 2.70 -9.64 -23.39
C LEU A 10 3.85 -9.50 -24.40
N LEU A 11 4.79 -8.59 -24.11
CA LEU A 11 5.98 -8.37 -24.93
C LEU A 11 7.21 -9.00 -24.30
N ILE A 12 7.75 -10.05 -24.92
CA ILE A 12 8.96 -10.76 -24.46
C ILE A 12 10.13 -10.42 -25.39
N GLY A 13 11.24 -9.99 -24.82
CA GLY A 13 12.47 -9.76 -25.57
C GLY A 13 13.68 -9.56 -24.65
N PRO A 14 14.90 -9.89 -25.12
CA PRO A 14 16.10 -9.81 -24.29
C PRO A 14 16.38 -8.36 -23.84
N PRO A 15 17.23 -8.16 -22.81
CA PRO A 15 17.73 -6.83 -22.48
C PRO A 15 18.30 -6.12 -23.71
N ARG A 16 18.01 -4.82 -23.86
CA ARG A 16 18.46 -3.98 -24.99
C ARG A 16 17.91 -4.34 -26.38
N SER A 17 16.88 -5.19 -26.47
CA SER A 17 16.19 -5.51 -27.74
C SER A 17 15.33 -4.39 -28.32
N GLY A 18 15.38 -3.18 -27.76
CA GLY A 18 14.57 -2.05 -28.23
C GLY A 18 13.09 -2.07 -27.83
N LYS A 19 12.63 -3.02 -26.99
CA LYS A 19 11.23 -3.10 -26.54
C LYS A 19 10.67 -1.79 -25.96
N GLY A 20 11.48 -1.06 -25.19
CA GLY A 20 11.10 0.25 -24.65
C GLY A 20 10.93 1.29 -25.75
N LEU A 21 11.95 1.42 -26.61
CA LEU A 21 12.01 2.40 -27.70
C LEU A 21 10.94 2.20 -28.77
N HIS A 22 10.72 0.96 -29.20
CA HIS A 22 9.90 0.67 -30.36
C HIS A 22 8.44 0.34 -30.03
N ILE A 23 8.13 0.01 -28.76
CA ILE A 23 6.78 -0.39 -28.36
C ILE A 23 6.26 0.48 -27.21
N VAL A 24 6.97 0.50 -26.07
CA VAL A 24 6.45 1.15 -24.85
C VAL A 24 6.37 2.68 -25.00
N ILE A 25 7.41 3.33 -25.51
CA ILE A 25 7.43 4.79 -25.69
C ILE A 25 6.34 5.24 -26.68
N PRO A 26 6.22 4.67 -27.89
CA PRO A 26 5.12 4.97 -28.80
C PRO A 26 3.75 4.76 -28.17
N ALA A 27 3.53 3.64 -27.47
CA ALA A 27 2.25 3.37 -26.81
C ALA A 27 1.88 4.45 -25.77
N ILE A 28 2.84 4.95 -24.98
CA ILE A 28 2.60 6.05 -24.03
C ILE A 28 2.24 7.35 -24.76
N LEU A 29 2.94 7.66 -25.86
CA LEU A 29 2.71 8.87 -26.65
C LEU A 29 1.37 8.85 -27.37
N ASP A 30 0.95 7.69 -27.86
CA ASP A 30 -0.29 7.51 -28.63
C ASP A 30 -1.51 7.27 -27.74
N ALA A 31 -1.31 6.92 -26.47
CA ALA A 31 -2.41 6.67 -25.54
C ALA A 31 -3.42 7.84 -25.49
N PRO A 32 -4.72 7.58 -25.75
CA PRO A 32 -5.75 8.62 -25.83
C PRO A 32 -6.12 9.18 -24.45
N GLY A 33 -5.87 8.43 -23.38
CA GLY A 33 -6.25 8.77 -22.01
C GLY A 33 -5.07 8.83 -21.02
N PRO A 34 -5.35 8.79 -19.71
CA PRO A 34 -4.34 8.70 -18.66
C PRO A 34 -3.47 7.45 -18.82
N VAL A 35 -2.20 7.55 -18.43
CA VAL A 35 -1.23 6.46 -18.51
C VAL A 35 -0.53 6.31 -17.16
N VAL A 36 -0.46 5.08 -16.67
CA VAL A 36 0.46 4.68 -15.60
C VAL A 36 1.52 3.79 -16.23
N THR A 37 2.79 4.17 -16.11
CA THR A 37 3.92 3.38 -16.60
C THR A 37 4.91 3.17 -15.47
N THR A 38 5.43 1.95 -15.37
CA THR A 38 6.52 1.60 -14.46
C THR A 38 7.75 1.23 -15.28
N SER A 39 8.92 1.62 -14.81
CA SER A 39 10.18 1.33 -15.49
C SER A 39 11.30 1.27 -14.46
N THR A 40 12.27 0.38 -14.70
CA THR A 40 13.50 0.30 -13.91
C THR A 40 14.59 1.25 -14.39
N ARG A 41 14.34 1.98 -15.49
CA ARG A 41 15.21 3.04 -16.04
C ARG A 41 14.40 4.29 -16.38
N PRO A 42 15.00 5.49 -16.33
CA PRO A 42 14.29 6.73 -16.60
C PRO A 42 13.89 6.91 -18.08
N ASP A 43 14.41 6.09 -19.00
CA ASP A 43 14.31 6.25 -20.46
C ASP A 43 12.87 6.55 -20.96
N ASN A 44 11.88 5.75 -20.52
CA ASN A 44 10.48 5.94 -20.91
C ASN A 44 9.94 7.28 -20.42
N LEU A 45 10.27 7.65 -19.17
CA LEU A 45 9.83 8.91 -18.58
C LEU A 45 10.48 10.08 -19.31
N THR A 46 11.81 10.06 -19.49
CA THR A 46 12.56 11.11 -20.19
C THR A 46 12.01 11.35 -21.60
N ALA A 47 11.74 10.28 -22.35
CA ALA A 47 11.25 10.37 -23.72
C ALA A 47 9.82 10.92 -23.83
N THR A 48 8.97 10.71 -22.82
CA THR A 48 7.53 10.96 -22.94
C THR A 48 7.03 12.14 -22.10
N LEU A 49 7.77 12.55 -21.06
CA LEU A 49 7.36 13.55 -20.06
C LEU A 49 6.79 14.82 -20.71
N ARG A 50 7.58 15.50 -21.55
CA ARG A 50 7.17 16.77 -22.17
C ARG A 50 5.95 16.64 -23.06
N ALA A 51 5.83 15.52 -23.78
CA ALA A 51 4.68 15.27 -24.65
C ALA A 51 3.41 15.03 -23.85
N ARG A 52 3.50 14.28 -22.75
CA ARG A 52 2.37 14.04 -21.85
C ARG A 52 1.97 15.28 -21.05
N GLN A 53 2.94 16.10 -20.63
CA GLN A 53 2.69 17.40 -19.95
C GLN A 53 1.86 18.36 -20.80
N ARG A 54 1.99 18.32 -22.13
CA ARG A 54 1.15 19.13 -23.03
C ARG A 54 -0.31 18.65 -23.09
N ARG A 55 -0.59 17.40 -22.73
CA ARG A 55 -1.95 16.83 -22.73
C ARG A 55 -2.62 16.90 -21.37
N GLY A 56 -1.85 16.96 -20.28
CA GLY A 56 -2.39 16.99 -18.93
C GLY A 56 -1.31 16.90 -17.84
N PRO A 57 -1.71 16.84 -16.57
CA PRO A 57 -0.78 16.75 -15.45
C PRO A 57 0.04 15.46 -15.52
N VAL A 58 1.33 15.56 -15.17
CA VAL A 58 2.22 14.41 -15.05
C VAL A 58 2.83 14.40 -13.65
N ALA A 59 2.72 13.26 -12.98
CA ALA A 59 3.29 13.03 -11.66
C ALA A 59 4.35 11.93 -11.74
N VAL A 60 5.50 12.17 -11.12
CA VAL A 60 6.63 11.23 -11.09
C VAL A 60 6.85 10.76 -9.65
N PHE A 61 6.73 9.45 -9.44
CA PHE A 61 7.06 8.77 -8.20
C PHE A 61 8.39 8.02 -8.37
N ASP A 62 9.45 8.60 -7.82
CA ASP A 62 10.82 8.07 -7.88
C ASP A 62 11.45 8.07 -6.48
N PRO A 63 11.09 7.12 -5.60
CA PRO A 63 11.60 7.06 -4.24
C PRO A 63 13.08 6.69 -4.16
N GLN A 64 13.65 6.15 -5.25
CA GLN A 64 15.06 5.73 -5.34
C GLN A 64 15.94 6.76 -6.05
N HIS A 65 15.37 7.87 -6.51
CA HIS A 65 16.08 8.92 -7.24
C HIS A 65 16.84 8.41 -8.49
N LEU A 66 16.23 7.48 -9.24
CA LEU A 66 16.81 6.92 -10.46
C LEU A 66 16.74 7.87 -11.68
N ALA A 67 15.90 8.91 -11.61
CA ALA A 67 15.65 9.85 -12.70
C ALA A 67 16.20 11.25 -12.38
N GLU A 68 17.51 11.34 -12.17
CA GLU A 68 18.18 12.59 -11.84
C GLU A 68 17.89 13.71 -12.87
N GLY A 69 17.64 14.91 -12.38
CA GLY A 69 17.32 16.08 -13.22
C GLY A 69 15.88 16.13 -13.78
N LEU A 70 15.05 15.10 -13.55
CA LEU A 70 13.63 15.15 -13.86
C LEU A 70 12.80 15.65 -12.67
N PRO A 71 11.64 16.29 -12.92
CA PRO A 71 10.75 16.73 -11.85
C PRO A 71 10.16 15.51 -11.11
N ALA A 72 10.82 15.09 -10.04
CA ALA A 72 10.30 14.16 -9.06
C ALA A 72 9.57 14.95 -7.97
N GLY A 73 8.31 14.61 -7.69
CA GLY A 73 7.51 15.39 -6.75
C GLY A 73 6.28 14.67 -6.19
N MET A 74 5.88 13.55 -6.80
CA MET A 74 4.79 12.75 -6.26
C MET A 74 5.27 12.05 -5.00
N ARG A 75 4.55 12.27 -3.90
CA ARG A 75 4.77 11.55 -2.63
C ARG A 75 3.60 10.63 -2.39
N TRP A 76 3.89 9.34 -2.30
CA TRP A 76 2.92 8.35 -1.86
C TRP A 76 3.14 8.01 -0.39
N SER A 77 2.05 7.75 0.35
CA SER A 77 2.11 7.27 1.73
C SER A 77 1.30 5.98 1.82
N PRO A 78 1.87 4.87 2.31
CA PRO A 78 1.12 3.64 2.54
C PRO A 78 0.08 3.78 3.67
N VAL A 79 0.21 4.79 4.54
CA VAL A 79 -0.65 5.00 5.72
C VAL A 79 -1.90 5.82 5.39
N ARG A 80 -1.79 6.80 4.47
CA ARG A 80 -2.85 7.79 4.22
C ARG A 80 -4.17 7.14 3.79
N GLY A 81 -5.27 7.28 4.53
CA GLY A 81 -6.56 6.64 4.19
C GLY A 81 -6.74 5.26 4.81
N CYS A 82 -5.76 4.74 5.57
CA CYS A 82 -5.91 3.49 6.32
C CYS A 82 -6.73 3.65 7.61
N GLU A 83 -7.30 4.83 7.88
CA GLU A 83 -8.38 5.01 8.87
C GLU A 83 -9.59 4.15 8.49
N ASP A 84 -9.79 3.88 7.20
CA ASP A 84 -10.67 2.83 6.71
C ASP A 84 -9.97 1.45 6.77
N PRO A 85 -10.48 0.50 7.57
CA PRO A 85 -9.91 -0.84 7.68
C PRO A 85 -9.82 -1.59 6.34
N LEU A 86 -10.74 -1.36 5.41
CA LEU A 86 -10.73 -2.01 4.09
C LEU A 86 -9.52 -1.51 3.26
N THR A 87 -9.29 -0.20 3.26
CA THR A 87 -8.10 0.40 2.64
C THR A 87 -6.80 -0.15 3.25
N ALA A 88 -6.73 -0.31 4.57
CA ALA A 88 -5.60 -0.92 5.26
C ALA A 88 -5.38 -2.39 4.83
N MET A 89 -6.45 -3.17 4.72
CA MET A 89 -6.41 -4.58 4.29
C MET A 89 -5.89 -4.72 2.85
N ILE A 90 -6.39 -3.92 1.91
CA ILE A 90 -5.99 -3.97 0.50
C ILE A 90 -4.49 -3.67 0.35
N ARG A 91 -4.00 -2.63 1.04
CA ARG A 91 -2.57 -2.26 1.01
C ARG A 91 -1.69 -3.30 1.67
N ALA A 92 -2.10 -3.81 2.84
CA ALA A 92 -1.38 -4.87 3.52
C ALA A 92 -1.27 -6.13 2.65
N THR A 93 -2.32 -6.45 1.88
CA THR A 93 -2.31 -7.57 0.94
C THR A 93 -1.27 -7.37 -0.16
N GLY A 94 -1.27 -6.19 -0.81
CA GLY A 94 -0.30 -5.88 -1.86
C GLY A 94 1.15 -5.81 -1.36
N LEU A 95 1.38 -5.33 -0.14
CA LEU A 95 2.71 -5.30 0.48
C LEU A 95 3.19 -6.70 0.87
N ALA A 96 2.31 -7.53 1.45
CA ALA A 96 2.66 -8.89 1.85
C ALA A 96 2.98 -9.80 0.65
N SER A 97 2.22 -9.69 -0.44
CA SER A 97 2.47 -10.50 -1.65
C SER A 97 3.80 -10.15 -2.34
N ALA A 98 4.27 -8.90 -2.21
CA ALA A 98 5.54 -8.45 -2.77
C ALA A 98 6.79 -9.04 -2.06
N THR A 99 6.61 -9.70 -0.90
CA THR A 99 7.73 -10.32 -0.15
C THR A 99 8.29 -11.58 -0.79
N GLY A 100 7.56 -12.20 -1.73
CA GLY A 100 7.98 -13.44 -2.39
C GLY A 100 7.94 -14.68 -1.50
N LEU A 101 7.43 -14.59 -0.27
CA LEU A 101 7.33 -15.71 0.68
C LEU A 101 6.57 -16.92 0.11
N SER A 102 5.59 -16.68 -0.77
CA SER A 102 4.77 -17.72 -1.40
C SER A 102 5.28 -18.19 -2.78
N ALA A 103 6.38 -17.63 -3.30
CA ALA A 103 6.85 -17.88 -4.68
C ALA A 103 7.64 -19.19 -4.86
N GLY A 104 7.60 -20.09 -3.87
CA GLY A 104 8.28 -21.39 -3.90
C GLY A 104 9.70 -21.32 -3.32
N GLY A 105 9.96 -22.16 -2.31
CA GLY A 105 11.27 -22.25 -1.64
C GLY A 105 11.22 -22.11 -0.12
N VAL A 106 10.10 -21.67 0.46
CA VAL A 106 9.90 -21.57 1.91
C VAL A 106 8.79 -22.53 2.34
N GLU A 107 9.10 -23.47 3.23
CA GLU A 107 8.07 -24.26 3.90
C GLU A 107 7.09 -23.30 4.60
N SER A 108 5.78 -23.48 4.36
CA SER A 108 4.74 -22.63 4.92
C SER A 108 4.74 -21.16 4.45
N GLY A 109 5.26 -20.86 3.25
CA GLY A 109 5.25 -19.51 2.65
C GLY A 109 3.90 -18.77 2.72
N GLY A 110 2.80 -19.44 2.36
CA GLY A 110 1.45 -18.86 2.42
C GLY A 110 0.96 -18.55 3.84
N PHE A 111 1.40 -19.34 4.84
CA PHE A 111 1.10 -19.05 6.25
C PHE A 111 1.81 -17.77 6.70
N TRP A 112 3.09 -17.62 6.35
CA TRP A 112 3.87 -16.42 6.67
C TRP A 112 3.37 -15.18 5.95
N GLU A 113 2.94 -15.31 4.69
CA GLU A 113 2.29 -14.23 3.97
C GLU A 113 0.98 -13.80 4.66
N GLY A 114 0.15 -14.74 5.10
CA GLY A 114 -1.09 -14.46 5.83
C GLY A 114 -0.85 -13.75 7.17
N LYS A 115 0.17 -14.18 7.93
CA LYS A 115 0.59 -13.52 9.17
C LYS A 115 1.10 -12.11 8.91
N THR A 116 1.93 -11.94 7.87
CA THR A 116 2.46 -10.64 7.45
C THR A 116 1.34 -9.68 7.07
N ARG A 117 0.36 -10.14 6.29
CA ARG A 117 -0.83 -9.35 5.91
C ARG A 117 -1.61 -8.87 7.12
N THR A 118 -1.85 -9.77 8.09
CA THR A 118 -2.58 -9.44 9.32
C THR A 118 -1.84 -8.38 10.14
N ALA A 119 -0.53 -8.56 10.33
CA ALA A 119 0.30 -7.62 11.07
C ALA A 119 0.37 -6.25 10.38
N LEU A 120 0.62 -6.23 9.06
CA LEU A 120 0.68 -4.99 8.29
C LEU A 120 -0.65 -4.23 8.31
N GLN A 121 -1.78 -4.93 8.20
CA GLN A 121 -3.10 -4.29 8.26
C GLN A 121 -3.30 -3.57 9.60
N ALA A 122 -3.00 -4.26 10.73
CA ALA A 122 -3.14 -3.68 12.05
C ALA A 122 -2.22 -2.46 12.24
N LEU A 123 -0.95 -2.58 11.81
CA LEU A 123 0.03 -1.50 11.93
C LEU A 123 -0.33 -0.28 11.06
N LEU A 124 -0.78 -0.51 9.82
CA LEU A 124 -1.21 0.57 8.92
C LEU A 124 -2.45 1.30 9.45
N HIS A 125 -3.42 0.56 9.97
CA HIS A 125 -4.63 1.13 10.56
C HIS A 125 -4.31 1.93 11.82
N ALA A 126 -3.51 1.38 12.74
CA ALA A 126 -3.07 2.08 13.94
C ALA A 126 -2.26 3.34 13.61
N ALA A 127 -1.34 3.26 12.64
CA ALA A 127 -0.56 4.43 12.20
C ALA A 127 -1.44 5.54 11.63
N ALA A 128 -2.51 5.21 10.93
CA ALA A 128 -3.43 6.20 10.37
C ALA A 128 -4.27 6.88 11.47
N LEU A 129 -4.85 6.09 12.40
CA LEU A 129 -5.61 6.61 13.54
C LEU A 129 -4.78 7.57 14.41
N ASP A 130 -3.50 7.26 14.60
CA ASP A 130 -2.57 8.07 15.38
C ASP A 130 -1.86 9.17 14.56
N SER A 131 -2.22 9.37 13.29
CA SER A 131 -1.60 10.35 12.38
C SER A 131 -0.06 10.21 12.28
N ARG A 132 0.44 8.97 12.29
CA ARG A 132 1.86 8.63 12.23
C ARG A 132 2.41 8.65 10.81
N LYS A 133 3.72 8.91 10.69
CA LYS A 133 4.41 8.88 9.39
C LYS A 133 4.80 7.44 9.02
N PRO A 134 4.99 7.13 7.72
CA PRO A 134 5.49 5.82 7.31
C PRO A 134 6.83 5.41 7.96
N ALA A 135 7.65 6.38 8.35
CA ALA A 135 8.88 6.11 9.09
C ALA A 135 8.61 5.53 10.50
N ASP A 136 7.55 5.96 11.18
CA ASP A 136 7.16 5.43 12.49
C ASP A 136 6.66 3.99 12.36
N LEU A 137 5.88 3.71 11.31
CA LEU A 137 5.45 2.36 10.95
C LEU A 137 6.65 1.42 10.75
N PHE A 138 7.65 1.86 9.98
CA PHE A 138 8.87 1.09 9.75
C PHE A 138 9.62 0.84 11.07
N ARG A 139 9.73 1.84 11.95
CA ARG A 139 10.34 1.67 13.26
C ARG A 139 9.61 0.62 14.10
N TRP A 140 8.27 0.61 14.12
CA TRP A 140 7.48 -0.41 14.82
C TRP A 140 7.71 -1.83 14.29
N THR A 141 8.13 -1.99 13.03
CA THR A 141 8.48 -3.32 12.51
C THR A 141 9.86 -3.82 12.96
N LEU A 142 10.76 -2.89 13.31
CA LEU A 142 12.11 -3.22 13.79
C LEU A 142 12.17 -3.34 15.31
N ASP A 143 11.40 -2.50 16.00
CA ASP A 143 11.29 -2.44 17.45
C ASP A 143 9.81 -2.21 17.81
N PRO A 144 9.02 -3.30 17.91
CA PRO A 144 7.59 -3.18 18.16
C PRO A 144 7.36 -2.47 19.49
N PRO A 145 6.51 -1.41 19.52
CA PRO A 145 6.17 -0.77 20.78
C PRO A 145 5.61 -1.82 21.74
N PRO A 146 5.88 -1.70 23.05
CA PRO A 146 5.37 -2.66 24.02
C PRO A 146 3.86 -2.81 23.82
N GLN A 147 3.41 -4.05 23.63
CA GLN A 147 1.99 -4.33 23.42
C GLN A 147 1.18 -3.64 24.51
N PRO A 148 0.14 -2.86 24.18
CA PRO A 148 -0.74 -2.32 25.19
C PRO A 148 -1.32 -3.51 25.95
N LYS A 149 -0.91 -3.65 27.22
CA LYS A 149 -1.45 -4.67 28.12
C LYS A 149 -2.96 -4.48 28.11
N PRO A 150 -3.77 -5.55 27.96
CA PRO A 150 -5.21 -5.42 28.11
C PRO A 150 -5.44 -4.74 29.45
N SER A 151 -6.02 -3.54 29.43
CA SER A 151 -6.43 -2.86 30.65
C SER A 151 -7.33 -3.84 31.37
N ARG A 152 -6.88 -4.38 32.51
CA ARG A 152 -7.74 -5.15 33.41
C ARG A 152 -8.97 -4.29 33.58
N SER A 153 -10.11 -4.76 33.07
CA SER A 153 -11.39 -4.19 33.42
C SER A 153 -11.42 -4.18 34.95
N SER A 154 -11.48 -2.98 35.53
CA SER A 154 -11.72 -2.83 36.95
C SER A 154 -12.96 -3.67 37.29
N PRO A 155 -12.92 -4.52 38.33
CA PRO A 155 -14.09 -5.29 38.70
C PRO A 155 -15.20 -4.31 39.03
N THR A 156 -16.25 -4.31 38.20
CA THR A 156 -17.49 -3.59 38.46
C THR A 156 -18.00 -4.03 39.81
N THR A 157 -18.01 -3.10 40.76
CA THR A 157 -18.59 -3.29 42.09
C THR A 157 -20.04 -3.78 41.93
N PRO A 158 -20.42 -4.94 42.49
CA PRO A 158 -21.80 -5.38 42.42
C PRO A 158 -22.69 -4.45 43.25
N THR A 159 -23.67 -3.83 42.60
CA THR A 159 -24.72 -3.05 43.24
C THR A 159 -25.47 -3.93 44.25
N ARG A 160 -25.29 -3.63 45.53
CA ARG A 160 -26.02 -4.24 46.64
C ARG A 160 -27.49 -3.84 46.53
N GLN A 161 -28.36 -4.76 46.14
CA GLN A 161 -29.80 -4.61 46.35
C GLN A 161 -30.06 -4.57 47.86
N LEU A 162 -30.46 -3.41 48.37
CA LEU A 162 -31.02 -3.26 49.71
C LEU A 162 -32.50 -3.66 49.63
N GLY A 163 -32.85 -4.69 50.39
CA GLY A 163 -34.23 -5.16 50.55
C GLY A 163 -35.14 -4.05 51.09
N GLY A 164 -36.33 -3.94 50.50
CA GLY A 164 -37.39 -3.08 50.99
C GLY A 164 -38.04 -3.65 52.26
N PRO A 165 -38.53 -2.79 53.18
CA PRO A 165 -39.16 -3.24 54.41
C PRO A 165 -40.58 -3.78 54.17
N ILE A 166 -40.88 -4.85 54.89
CA ILE A 166 -42.21 -5.41 55.11
C ILE A 166 -43.00 -4.42 55.96
N LEU A 167 -44.14 -3.94 55.46
CA LEU A 167 -45.14 -3.23 56.26
C LEU A 167 -46.39 -4.11 56.41
N SER A 168 -46.63 -4.47 57.66
CA SER A 168 -47.84 -5.11 58.20
C SER A 168 -48.91 -4.04 58.49
N GLY A 169 -50.18 -4.38 58.27
CA GLY A 169 -51.31 -3.86 59.06
C GLY A 169 -52.35 -3.01 58.33
N ARG A 170 -53.37 -3.66 57.77
CA ARG A 170 -54.77 -3.61 58.25
C ARG A 170 -55.60 -4.70 57.58
#